data_AF-A0A5N9BMM0-F1
#
_entry.id   AF-A0A5N9BMM0-F1
#
_cell.length_a   1.000
_cell.length_b   1.000
_cell.length_c   1.000
_cell.angle_alpha   90.00
_cell.angle_beta   90.00
_cell.angle_gamma   90.00
#
_symmetry.space_group_name_H-M   'P 1'
#
loop_
_entity.id
_entity.type
_entity.pdbx_description
1 polymer ?
#
loop_
_entity_poly.entity_id
_entity_poly.type
_entity_poly.pdbx_seq_one_letter_code
_entity_poly.pdbx_strand_id
1 'polypeptide(L)'
;MDDGCAGEKFVGVRLFDDPIGWNPNPDGNNLLLAVEIPEDAISEYEWVTTVEAREFFVPASVVNFYGPPVVEEVDLLGNLLDGIDLSGI
;
A
#
# COMPACT_ATOMS: atom_id res chain seq x y z
N MET A 1 -18.43 20.43 -2.22
CA MET A 1 -18.56 18.97 -2.32
C MET A 1 -18.11 18.45 -0.99
N ASP A 2 -19.04 17.81 -0.28
CA ASP A 2 -18.81 17.09 0.97
C ASP A 2 -17.92 15.90 0.63
N ASP A 3 -16.74 15.78 1.25
CA ASP A 3 -15.78 14.69 0.96
C ASP A 3 -16.25 13.33 1.49
N GLY A 4 -17.47 13.28 2.05
CA GLY A 4 -18.08 12.06 2.57
C GLY A 4 -17.51 11.65 3.93
N CYS A 5 -16.55 12.40 4.48
CA CYS A 5 -16.02 12.20 5.81
C CYS A 5 -16.82 13.09 6.76
N ALA A 6 -17.78 12.50 7.47
CA ALA A 6 -18.68 13.17 8.42
C ALA A 6 -17.95 13.71 9.68
N GLY A 7 -16.89 14.52 9.52
CA GLY A 7 -16.12 15.11 10.61
C GLY A 7 -15.35 14.10 11.48
N GLU A 8 -15.33 12.82 11.12
CA GLU A 8 -14.60 11.80 11.88
C GLU A 8 -13.11 11.84 11.53
N LYS A 9 -12.30 12.13 12.55
CA LYS A 9 -10.85 12.08 12.46
C LYS A 9 -10.40 10.63 12.59
N PHE A 10 -9.98 10.01 11.49
CA PHE A 10 -9.30 8.73 11.54
C PHE A 10 -7.93 8.90 12.22
N VAL A 11 -7.73 8.20 13.34
CA VAL A 11 -6.46 8.18 14.08
C VAL A 11 -5.88 6.78 13.96
N GLY A 12 -4.80 6.64 13.21
CA GLY A 12 -4.21 5.34 12.91
C GLY A 12 -3.19 5.40 11.79
N VAL A 13 -2.99 4.27 11.14
CA VAL A 13 -2.08 4.09 10.01
C VAL A 13 -2.92 3.74 8.78
N ARG A 14 -2.54 4.31 7.64
CA ARG A 14 -3.08 3.95 6.33
C ARG A 14 -2.12 2.97 5.67
N LEU A 15 -2.63 1.81 5.26
CA LEU A 15 -1.83 0.77 4.60
C LEU A 15 -2.40 0.49 3.20
N PHE A 16 -1.51 0.07 2.31
CA PHE A 16 -1.82 -0.41 0.97
C PHE A 16 -1.22 -1.80 0.81
N ASP A 17 -1.93 -2.71 0.16
CA ASP A 17 -1.41 -4.04 -0.17
C ASP A 17 -0.52 -4.02 -1.42
N ASP A 18 -0.78 -3.08 -2.34
CA ASP A 18 0.01 -2.87 -3.55
C ASP A 18 0.78 -1.55 -3.48
N PRO A 19 2.13 -1.60 -3.51
CA PRO A 19 2.97 -0.41 -3.55
C PRO A 19 2.85 0.44 -4.82
N ILE A 20 2.38 -0.14 -5.94
CA ILE A 20 2.31 0.51 -7.26
C ILE A 20 1.01 1.30 -7.41
N GLY A 21 -0.11 0.79 -6.88
CA GLY A 21 -1.41 1.48 -6.92
C GLY A 21 -1.40 2.85 -6.23
N TRP A 22 -0.46 3.07 -5.31
CA TRP A 22 -0.16 4.37 -4.70
C TRP A 22 0.96 5.09 -5.47
N ASN A 23 0.74 5.49 -6.74
CA ASN A 23 1.68 6.21 -7.63
C ASN A 23 2.81 6.96 -6.88
N PRO A 24 3.91 6.26 -6.50
CA PRO A 24 4.97 6.89 -5.76
C PRO A 24 5.69 7.77 -6.76
N ASN A 25 5.96 9.02 -6.36
CA ASN A 25 6.57 10.02 -7.21
C ASN A 25 7.71 9.38 -8.05
N PRO A 26 7.74 9.51 -9.39
CA PRO A 26 8.77 8.90 -10.23
C PRO A 26 10.21 9.35 -9.90
N ASP A 27 10.36 10.46 -9.15
CA ASP A 27 11.63 10.97 -8.62
C ASP A 27 11.90 10.60 -7.15
N GLY A 28 10.96 9.90 -6.50
CA GLY A 28 11.05 9.48 -5.10
C GLY A 28 11.46 8.01 -5.02
N ASN A 29 12.52 7.73 -4.24
CA ASN A 29 13.01 6.37 -3.98
C ASN A 29 11.85 5.40 -3.80
N ASN A 30 11.84 4.31 -4.59
CA ASN A 30 10.89 3.19 -4.52
C ASN A 30 10.99 2.40 -3.20
N LEU A 31 11.41 3.06 -2.14
CA LEU A 31 11.77 2.50 -0.85
C LEU A 31 10.55 2.67 0.05
N LEU A 32 9.92 1.55 0.36
CA LEU A 32 8.73 1.49 1.19
C LEU A 32 9.02 0.84 2.52
N LEU A 33 8.14 1.13 3.47
CA LEU A 33 8.11 0.48 4.77
C LEU A 33 7.03 -0.61 4.71
N ALA A 34 7.46 -1.85 4.53
CA ALA A 34 6.60 -3.01 4.43
C ALA A 34 6.44 -3.69 5.80
N VAL A 35 5.25 -4.23 6.07
CA VAL A 35 4.97 -5.00 7.28
C VAL A 35 4.07 -6.17 6.91
N GLU A 36 4.44 -7.38 7.33
CA GLU A 36 3.64 -8.57 7.09
C GLU A 36 2.54 -8.66 8.15
N ILE A 37 1.28 -8.50 7.73
CA ILE A 37 0.10 -8.61 8.60
C ILE A 37 -0.81 -9.71 8.03
N PRO A 38 -1.22 -10.69 8.86
CA PRO A 38 -2.19 -11.72 8.43
C PRO A 38 -3.51 -11.12 7.95
N GLU A 39 -4.08 -11.70 6.90
CA GLU A 39 -5.35 -11.26 6.29
C GLU A 39 -6.51 -11.20 7.29
N ASP A 40 -6.62 -12.19 8.18
CA ASP A 40 -7.65 -12.25 9.22
C ASP A 40 -7.50 -11.17 10.29
N ALA A 41 -6.32 -10.57 10.42
CA ALA A 41 -6.05 -9.48 11.35
C ALA A 41 -6.30 -8.08 10.76
N ILE A 42 -6.36 -7.95 9.43
CA ILE A 42 -6.46 -6.65 8.74
C ILE A 42 -7.76 -6.45 7.95
N SER A 43 -8.39 -7.54 7.51
CA SER A 43 -9.61 -7.52 6.67
C SER A 43 -10.77 -6.71 7.25
N GLU A 44 -10.92 -6.61 8.57
CA GLU A 44 -11.96 -5.79 9.20
C GLU A 44 -11.76 -4.27 9.01
N TYR A 45 -10.53 -3.86 8.69
CA TYR A 45 -10.13 -2.46 8.51
C TYR A 45 -10.08 -2.05 7.03
N GLU A 46 -10.49 -2.94 6.12
CA GLU A 46 -10.47 -2.67 4.69
C GLU A 46 -11.44 -1.56 4.32
N TRP A 47 -10.90 -0.55 3.64
CA TRP A 47 -11.63 0.56 3.09
C TRP A 47 -11.88 0.30 1.60
N VAL A 48 -13.10 -0.14 1.28
CA VAL A 48 -13.48 -0.47 -0.08
C VAL A 48 -13.63 0.82 -0.90
N THR A 49 -12.66 1.09 -1.77
CA THR A 49 -12.70 2.20 -2.73
C THR A 49 -12.70 1.69 -4.17
N THR A 50 -12.77 2.60 -5.13
CA THR A 50 -12.65 2.30 -6.56
C THR A 50 -11.19 2.26 -7.05
N VAL A 51 -10.20 2.32 -6.15
CA VAL A 51 -8.78 2.29 -6.54
C VAL A 51 -8.32 0.86 -6.83
N GLU A 52 -7.25 0.72 -7.62
CA GLU A 52 -6.73 -0.58 -8.05
C GLU A 52 -6.01 -1.36 -6.93
N ALA A 53 -5.66 -0.69 -5.82
CA ALA A 53 -5.05 -1.29 -4.63
C ALA A 53 -6.05 -1.37 -3.45
N ARG A 54 -5.90 -2.37 -2.58
CA ARG A 54 -6.67 -2.44 -1.32
C ARG A 54 -6.10 -1.43 -0.34
N GLU A 55 -6.99 -0.71 0.31
CA GLU A 55 -6.66 0.32 1.28
C GLU A 55 -7.18 -0.09 2.65
N PHE A 56 -6.41 0.18 3.71
CA PHE A 56 -6.82 -0.14 5.08
C PHE A 56 -6.58 1.04 6.02
N PHE A 57 -7.56 1.29 6.90
CA PHE A 57 -7.44 2.27 7.99
C PHE A 57 -7.32 1.56 9.34
N VAL A 58 -6.10 1.35 9.79
CA VAL A 58 -5.79 0.42 10.88
C VAL A 58 -5.34 1.18 12.14
N PRO A 59 -5.78 0.78 13.35
CA PRO A 59 -5.19 1.28 14.58
C PRO A 59 -3.69 0.99 14.64
N ALA A 60 -2.87 1.98 15.00
CA ALA A 60 -1.42 1.80 15.08
C ALA A 60 -1.00 0.66 16.02
N SER A 61 -1.79 0.38 17.06
CA SER A 61 -1.56 -0.74 17.97
C SER A 61 -1.63 -2.11 17.30
N VAL A 62 -2.50 -2.27 16.29
CA VAL A 62 -2.62 -3.53 15.52
C VAL A 62 -1.38 -3.69 14.65
N VAL A 63 -1.00 -2.65 13.90
CA VAL A 63 0.20 -2.69 13.04
C VAL A 63 1.47 -2.96 13.87
N ASN A 64 1.63 -2.27 15.00
CA ASN A 64 2.80 -2.43 15.87
C ASN A 64 2.91 -3.81 16.51
N PHE A 65 1.83 -4.61 16.54
CA PHE A 65 1.88 -5.98 17.05
C PHE A 65 2.71 -6.91 16.14
N TYR A 66 2.73 -6.62 14.84
CA TYR A 66 3.43 -7.43 13.83
C TYR A 66 4.89 -7.02 13.61
N GLY A 67 5.37 -6.04 14.39
CA GLY A 67 6.76 -5.63 14.42
C GLY A 67 7.03 -4.32 13.69
N PRO A 68 8.28 -3.83 13.76
CA PRO A 68 8.67 -2.66 13.00
C PRO A 68 8.63 -2.97 11.49
N PRO A 69 8.14 -2.04 10.66
CA PRO A 69 8.21 -2.21 9.22
C PRO A 69 9.66 -2.40 8.75
N VAL A 70 9.84 -3.23 7.72
CA VAL A 70 11.12 -3.44 7.04
C VAL A 70 11.20 -2.52 5.82
N VAL A 71 12.43 -2.16 5.45
CA VAL A 71 12.66 -1.44 4.20
C VAL A 71 12.56 -2.43 3.04
N GLU A 72 11.68 -2.13 2.08
CA GLU A 72 11.52 -2.88 0.85
C GLU A 72 11.79 -1.97 -0.36
N GLU A 73 12.66 -2.43 -1.26
CA GLU A 73 12.87 -1.77 -2.55
C GLU A 73 11.88 -2.34 -3.56
N VAL A 74 10.99 -1.49 -4.07
CA VAL A 74 10.01 -1.87 -5.08
C VAL A 74 10.59 -1.61 -6.47
N ASP A 75 10.73 -2.67 -7.26
CA ASP A 75 11.08 -2.52 -8.66
C ASP A 75 9.84 -2.12 -9.48
N LEU A 76 9.62 -0.81 -9.63
CA LEU A 76 8.55 -0.26 -10.46
C LEU A 76 8.73 -0.58 -11.96
N LEU A 77 9.94 -0.96 -12.39
CA LEU A 77 10.27 -1.25 -13.79
C LEU A 77 10.26 -2.75 -14.12
N GLY A 78 10.36 -3.63 -13.11
CA GLY A 78 10.28 -5.09 -13.30
C GLY A 78 9.00 -5.50 -14.04
N ASN A 79 7.86 -4.92 -13.64
CA ASN A 79 6.57 -5.17 -14.29
C ASN A 79 6.44 -4.50 -15.67
N LEU A 80 7.24 -3.47 -15.99
CA LEU A 80 7.25 -2.84 -17.32
C LEU A 80 7.99 -3.69 -18.35
N LEU A 81 9.00 -4.45 -17.92
CA LEU A 81 9.84 -5.26 -18.79
C LEU A 81 9.32 -6.70 -18.99
N ASP A 82 8.50 -7.22 -18.09
CA ASP A 82 7.86 -8.55 -18.23
C ASP A 82 6.92 -8.67 -19.45
N GLY A 83 6.49 -7.54 -20.03
CA GLY A 83 5.72 -7.48 -21.28
C GLY A 83 6.55 -7.21 -22.54
N ILE A 84 7.86 -6.94 -22.42
CA ILE A 84 8.72 -6.60 -23.56
C ILE A 84 9.58 -7.82 -23.91
N ASP A 85 9.20 -8.50 -25.00
CA ASP A 85 10.03 -9.55 -25.59
C ASP A 85 11.29 -8.93 -26.22
N LEU A 86 12.41 -9.00 -25.49
CA LEU A 86 13.73 -8.55 -25.95
C LEU A 86 14.50 -9.63 -26.71
N SER A 87 13.88 -10.78 -27.03
CA SER A 87 14.55 -11.87 -27.77
C SER A 87 14.87 -11.55 -29.23
N GLY A 88 14.42 -10.38 -29.71
CA GLY A 88 14.56 -9.93 -31.10
C GLY A 88 15.49 -8.75 -31.35
N ILE A 89 16.27 -8.28 -30.36
CA ILE A 89 17.32 -7.26 -30.58
C ILE A 89 18.73 -7.84 -30.50
#